data_AF-A0A0H5CJ79-F1
#
_entry.id   AF-A0A0H5CJ79-F1
#
_cell.length_a   1.000
_cell.length_b   1.000
_cell.length_c   1.000
_cell.angle_alpha   90.00
_cell.angle_beta   90.00
_cell.angle_gamma   90.00
#
_symmetry.space_group_name_H-M   'P 1'
#
loop_
_entity.id
_entity.type
_entity.pdbx_description
1 polymer ?
#
loop_
_entity_poly.entity_id
_entity_poly.type
_entity_poly.pdbx_seq_one_letter_code
_entity_poly.pdbx_strand_id
1 'polypeptide(L)'
;MAGTVKLNHHQPHKIEQLWSELLIAGAIGAAKGAMLGITSALLLRIISPTYRTARSQVKVFYHVSWIAGGAVWWAEQQLLDFENRTMLEDEARRAKLLDEAAERGIYLEDNGPH
;
A
#
# COMPACT_ATOMS: atom_id res chain seq x y z
N MET A 1 27.06 19.29 -20.53
CA MET A 1 25.88 18.64 -21.12
C MET A 1 25.02 18.12 -19.98
N ALA A 2 23.88 18.77 -19.76
CA ALA A 2 23.03 18.56 -18.60
C ALA A 2 22.33 17.21 -18.68
N GLY A 3 22.75 16.27 -17.82
CA GLY A 3 21.99 15.07 -17.56
C GLY A 3 20.77 15.45 -16.73
N THR A 4 19.63 15.64 -17.38
CA THR A 4 18.33 15.64 -16.71
C THR A 4 18.24 14.36 -15.89
N VAL A 5 18.36 14.45 -14.57
CA VAL A 5 18.04 13.37 -13.64
C VAL A 5 16.52 13.20 -13.74
N LYS A 6 16.11 12.39 -14.72
CA LYS A 6 14.74 11.99 -14.92
C LYS A 6 14.32 11.31 -13.63
N LEU A 7 13.45 11.96 -12.85
CA LEU A 7 12.76 11.37 -11.71
C LEU A 7 12.26 9.99 -12.14
N ASN A 8 12.92 8.95 -11.65
CA ASN A 8 12.76 7.59 -12.15
C ASN A 8 11.52 6.95 -11.49
N HIS A 9 10.38 7.61 -11.60
CA HIS A 9 9.09 7.17 -11.05
C HIS A 9 8.49 5.95 -11.80
N HIS A 10 9.17 5.46 -12.84
CA HIS A 10 8.74 4.32 -13.67
C HIS A 10 9.89 3.34 -13.91
N GLN A 11 10.47 2.78 -12.85
CA GLN A 11 11.22 1.55 -13.02
C GLN A 11 10.24 0.37 -12.95
N PRO A 12 10.10 -0.44 -14.03
CA PRO A 12 9.13 -1.54 -14.06
C PRO A 12 9.37 -2.56 -12.93
N HIS A 13 10.61 -2.71 -12.47
CA HIS A 13 10.94 -3.58 -11.34
C HIS A 13 10.28 -3.14 -10.03
N LYS A 14 10.13 -1.83 -9.78
CA LYS A 14 9.47 -1.31 -8.56
C LYS A 14 7.96 -1.57 -8.61
N ILE A 15 7.37 -1.64 -9.80
CA ILE A 15 5.94 -1.90 -10.01
C ILE A 15 5.63 -3.38 -9.73
N GLU A 16 6.45 -4.30 -10.23
CA GLU A 16 6.28 -5.74 -9.94
C GLU A 16 6.44 -6.05 -8.45
N GLN A 17 7.44 -5.45 -7.81
CA GLN A 17 7.63 -5.59 -6.37
C GLN A 17 6.44 -5.03 -5.58
N LEU A 18 5.95 -3.85 -5.97
CA LEU A 18 4.76 -3.25 -5.36
C LEU A 18 3.55 -4.18 -5.49
N TRP A 19 3.28 -4.74 -6.67
CA TRP A 19 2.16 -5.67 -6.87
C TRP A 19 2.27 -6.92 -5.99
N SER A 20 3.46 -7.50 -5.86
CA SER A 20 3.70 -8.64 -4.98
C SER A 20 3.45 -8.29 -3.52
N GLU A 21 3.97 -7.15 -3.05
CA GLU A 21 3.76 -6.67 -1.68
C GLU A 21 2.27 -6.36 -1.41
N LEU A 22 1.58 -5.73 -2.37
CA LEU A 22 0.16 -5.41 -2.25
C LEU A 22 -0.71 -6.66 -2.20
N LEU A 23 -0.39 -7.69 -3.00
CA LEU A 23 -1.11 -8.96 -3.00
C LEU A 23 -0.93 -9.70 -1.67
N ILE A 24 0.28 -9.72 -1.12
CA ILE A 24 0.56 -10.34 0.18
C ILE A 24 -0.16 -9.58 1.29
N ALA A 25 -0.06 -8.26 1.33
CA ALA A 25 -0.73 -7.42 2.32
C ALA A 25 -2.25 -7.54 2.21
N GLY A 26 -2.79 -7.51 1.00
CA GLY A 26 -4.21 -7.72 0.71
C GLY A 26 -4.69 -9.10 1.14
N ALA A 27 -3.91 -10.15 0.93
CA ALA A 27 -4.25 -11.50 1.39
C ALA A 27 -4.28 -11.60 2.93
N ILE A 28 -3.33 -10.95 3.62
CA ILE A 28 -3.32 -10.85 5.08
C ILE A 28 -4.55 -10.07 5.57
N GLY A 29 -4.87 -8.96 4.91
CA GLY A 29 -6.05 -8.15 5.16
C GLY A 29 -7.35 -8.94 4.98
N ALA A 30 -7.44 -9.71 3.90
CA ALA A 30 -8.57 -10.59 3.59
C ALA A 30 -8.75 -11.66 4.67
N ALA A 31 -7.67 -12.28 5.15
CA ALA A 31 -7.71 -13.28 6.23
C ALA A 31 -8.20 -12.66 7.55
N LYS A 32 -7.70 -11.47 7.90
CA LYS A 32 -8.17 -10.72 9.09
C LYS A 32 -9.66 -10.33 8.95
N GLY A 33 -10.05 -9.84 7.77
CA GLY A 33 -11.43 -9.53 7.42
C GLY A 33 -12.34 -10.76 7.52
N ALA A 34 -11.89 -11.92 7.05
CA ALA A 34 -12.63 -13.19 7.17
C ALA A 34 -12.84 -13.57 8.63
N MET A 35 -11.80 -13.45 9.46
CA MET A 35 -11.89 -13.73 10.89
C MET A 35 -12.92 -12.82 11.58
N LEU A 36 -12.86 -11.51 11.34
CA LEU A 36 -13.84 -10.55 11.85
C LEU A 36 -15.26 -10.81 11.32
N GLY A 37 -15.38 -11.17 10.06
CA GLY A 37 -16.65 -11.53 9.44
C GLY A 37 -17.28 -12.76 10.08
N ILE A 38 -16.50 -13.80 10.37
CA ILE A 38 -16.96 -15.03 11.03
C ILE A 38 -17.36 -14.75 12.48
N THR A 39 -16.52 -14.08 13.26
CA THR A 39 -16.81 -13.81 14.68
C THR A 39 -18.03 -12.91 14.83
N SER A 40 -18.13 -11.84 14.03
CA SER A 40 -19.28 -10.94 14.05
C SER A 40 -20.56 -11.61 13.55
N ALA A 41 -20.50 -12.46 12.51
CA ALA A 41 -21.66 -13.22 12.05
C ALA A 41 -22.17 -14.22 13.10
N LEU A 42 -21.26 -14.84 13.87
CA LEU A 42 -21.63 -15.77 14.94
C LEU A 42 -22.32 -15.02 16.08
N LEU A 43 -21.80 -13.84 16.44
CA LEU A 43 -22.42 -12.96 17.43
C LEU A 43 -23.81 -12.47 16.97
N LEU A 44 -23.92 -12.02 15.71
CA LEU A 44 -25.17 -11.57 15.11
C LEU A 44 -26.22 -12.68 15.05
N ARG A 45 -25.80 -13.93 14.84
CA ARG A 45 -26.71 -15.08 14.87
C ARG A 45 -27.32 -15.32 16.25
N ILE A 46 -26.61 -14.98 17.33
CA ILE A 46 -27.07 -15.14 18.71
C ILE A 46 -27.99 -13.99 19.10
N ILE A 47 -27.62 -12.75 18.79
CA ILE A 47 -28.29 -11.54 19.30
C ILE A 47 -29.41 -11.05 18.37
N SER A 48 -29.24 -11.18 17.05
CA SER A 48 -30.15 -10.58 16.06
C SER A 48 -31.10 -11.62 15.45
N PRO A 49 -32.41 -11.56 15.75
CA PRO A 49 -33.40 -12.43 15.09
C PRO A 49 -33.48 -12.16 13.58
N THR A 50 -33.23 -10.91 13.15
CA THR A 50 -33.21 -10.50 11.73
C THR A 50 -32.08 -11.17 10.96
N TYR A 51 -30.88 -11.24 11.54
CA TYR A 51 -29.75 -11.92 10.90
C TYR A 51 -29.97 -13.44 10.84
N ARG A 52 -30.65 -14.01 11.84
CA ARG A 52 -31.00 -15.44 11.87
C ARG A 52 -31.94 -15.81 10.72
N THR A 53 -32.98 -15.01 10.47
CA THR A 53 -33.97 -15.22 9.40
C THR A 53 -33.53 -14.72 8.03
N ALA A 54 -32.41 -14.00 7.94
CA ALA A 54 -31.87 -13.53 6.67
C ALA A 54 -31.54 -14.69 5.71
N ARG A 55 -31.80 -14.45 4.41
CA ARG A 55 -31.47 -15.37 3.32
C ARG A 55 -29.96 -15.56 3.19
N SER A 56 -29.56 -16.69 2.60
CA SER A 56 -28.16 -17.05 2.38
C SER A 56 -27.37 -15.95 1.65
N GLN A 57 -27.96 -15.29 0.65
CA GLN A 57 -27.35 -14.19 -0.10
C GLN A 57 -26.87 -13.04 0.81
N VAL A 58 -27.66 -12.64 1.80
CA VAL A 58 -27.30 -11.56 2.74
C VAL A 58 -26.13 -11.97 3.62
N LYS A 59 -26.10 -13.24 4.06
CA LYS A 59 -25.02 -13.79 4.88
C LYS A 59 -23.71 -13.84 4.10
N VAL A 60 -23.76 -14.29 2.85
CA VAL A 60 -22.59 -14.29 1.95
C VAL A 60 -22.10 -12.85 1.72
N PHE A 61 -23.01 -11.92 1.40
CA PHE A 61 -22.65 -10.51 1.21
C PHE A 61 -21.97 -9.93 2.46
N TYR A 62 -22.49 -10.22 3.65
CA TYR A 62 -21.90 -9.77 4.91
C TYR A 62 -20.45 -10.23 5.08
N HIS A 63 -20.16 -11.50 4.81
CA HIS A 63 -18.78 -12.02 4.88
C HIS A 63 -17.87 -11.40 3.81
N VAL A 64 -18.35 -11.28 2.57
CA VAL A 64 -17.58 -10.69 1.47
C VAL A 64 -17.23 -9.24 1.76
N SER A 65 -18.16 -8.47 2.33
CA SER A 65 -17.90 -7.07 2.73
C SER A 65 -16.77 -6.95 3.75
N TRP A 66 -16.75 -7.82 4.76
CA TRP A 66 -15.65 -7.84 5.74
C TRP A 66 -14.31 -8.27 5.14
N ILE A 67 -14.33 -9.27 4.25
CA ILE A 67 -13.12 -9.76 3.57
C ILE A 67 -12.55 -8.68 2.65
N ALA A 68 -13.39 -8.11 1.78
CA ALA A 68 -12.99 -7.06 0.84
C ALA A 68 -12.53 -5.80 1.59
N GLY A 69 -13.25 -5.37 2.61
CA GLY A 69 -12.87 -4.24 3.45
C GLY A 69 -11.51 -4.46 4.13
N GLY A 70 -11.29 -5.64 4.70
CA GLY A 70 -9.99 -5.99 5.30
C GLY A 70 -8.85 -6.03 4.29
N ALA A 71 -9.09 -6.58 3.10
CA ALA A 71 -8.09 -6.66 2.03
C ALA A 71 -7.65 -5.28 1.55
N VAL A 72 -8.62 -4.41 1.25
CA VAL A 72 -8.37 -3.04 0.76
C VAL A 72 -7.65 -2.22 1.83
N TRP A 73 -8.13 -2.26 3.08
CA TRP A 73 -7.52 -1.50 4.18
C TRP A 73 -6.02 -1.81 4.36
N TRP A 74 -5.66 -3.09 4.35
CA TRP A 74 -4.26 -3.49 4.51
C TRP A 74 -3.41 -3.20 3.27
N ALA A 75 -3.98 -3.34 2.07
CA ALA A 75 -3.31 -2.96 0.84
C ALA A 75 -3.00 -1.45 0.79
N GLU A 76 -3.94 -0.60 1.22
CA GLU A 76 -3.74 0.85 1.29
C GLU A 76 -2.64 1.25 2.28
N GLN A 77 -2.61 0.65 3.47
CA GLN A 77 -1.54 0.89 4.43
C GLN A 77 -0.16 0.49 3.86
N GLN A 78 -0.08 -0.68 3.21
CA GLN A 78 1.15 -1.14 2.58
C GLN A 78 1.61 -0.19 1.45
N LEU A 79 0.66 0.40 0.71
CA LEU A 79 0.96 1.37 -0.33
C LEU A 79 1.59 2.65 0.25
N LEU A 80 1.02 3.18 1.33
CA LEU A 80 1.56 4.36 2.03
C LEU A 80 2.97 4.11 2.58
N ASP A 81 3.20 2.94 3.17
CA ASP A 81 4.52 2.55 3.65
C ASP A 81 5.53 2.44 2.50
N PHE A 82 5.11 1.88 1.36
CA PHE A 82 5.95 1.77 0.16
C PHE A 82 6.31 3.16 -0.39
N GLU A 83 5.36 4.07 -0.46
CA GLU A 83 5.58 5.45 -0.90
C GLU A 83 6.60 6.16 0.00
N ASN A 84 6.42 6.08 1.32
CA ASN A 84 7.34 6.69 2.29
C ASN A 84 8.77 6.13 2.17
N ARG A 85 8.92 4.80 2.06
CA ARG A 85 10.24 4.18 1.84
C ARG A 85 10.88 4.67 0.54
N THR A 86 10.10 4.78 -0.53
CA THR A 86 10.59 5.23 -1.84
C THR A 86 11.05 6.68 -1.78
N MET A 87 10.33 7.55 -1.07
CA MET A 87 10.74 8.95 -0.84
C MET A 87 12.07 9.04 -0.10
N LEU A 88 12.22 8.28 1.00
CA LEU A 88 13.46 8.24 1.77
C LEU A 88 14.65 7.70 0.96
N GLU A 89 14.44 6.68 0.14
CA GLU A 89 15.46 6.16 -0.78
C GLU A 89 15.91 7.21 -1.81
N ASP A 90 14.95 7.95 -2.38
CA ASP A 90 15.24 8.98 -3.38
C ASP A 90 15.98 10.18 -2.77
N GLU A 91 15.63 10.59 -1.54
CA GLU A 91 16.36 11.61 -0.78
C GLU A 91 17.80 11.19 -0.49
N ALA A 92 18.00 9.97 0.02
CA ALA A 92 19.34 9.43 0.28
C ALA A 92 20.19 9.31 -1.01
N ARG A 93 19.55 8.92 -2.12
CA ARG A 93 20.22 8.85 -3.43
C ARG A 93 20.63 10.21 -3.93
N ARG A 94 19.77 11.23 -3.79
CA ARG A 94 20.09 12.62 -4.14
C ARG A 94 21.24 13.16 -3.30
N ALA A 95 21.21 12.93 -1.98
CA ALA A 95 22.30 13.34 -1.09
C ALA A 95 23.64 12.75 -1.54
N LYS A 96 23.69 11.45 -1.84
CA LYS A 96 24.91 10.80 -2.33
C LYS A 96 25.41 11.35 -3.66
N LEU A 97 24.51 11.68 -4.58
CA LEU A 97 24.88 12.28 -5.87
C LEU A 97 25.43 13.71 -5.71
N LEU A 98 24.88 14.48 -4.76
CA LEU A 98 25.38 15.80 -4.42
C LEU A 98 26.78 15.74 -3.79
N ASP A 99 27.01 14.80 -2.87
CA ASP A 99 28.34 14.57 -2.28
C ASP A 99 29.37 14.16 -3.35
N GLU A 100 29.01 13.25 -4.25
CA GLU A 100 29.90 12.81 -5.34
C GLU A 100 30.18 13.94 -6.37
N ALA A 101 29.20 14.82 -6.62
CA ALA A 101 29.40 15.99 -7.47
C ALA A 101 30.30 17.04 -6.81
N ALA A 102 30.15 17.25 -5.49
CA ALA A 102 31.01 18.11 -4.69
C ALA A 102 32.46 17.61 -4.64
N GLU A 103 32.68 16.30 -4.46
CA GLU A 103 34.01 15.67 -4.51
C GLU A 103 34.69 15.82 -5.88
N ARG A 104 33.90 15.87 -6.96
CA ARG A 104 34.39 16.08 -8.33
C ARG A 104 34.59 17.56 -8.70
N GLY A 105 34.32 18.49 -7.78
CA GLY A 105 34.46 19.94 -8.00
C GLY A 105 33.45 20.53 -8.99
N ILE A 106 32.38 19.79 -9.32
CA ILE A 106 31.31 20.24 -10.20
C ILE A 106 30.15 20.69 -9.32
N TYR A 107 29.99 22.00 -9.13
CA TYR A 107 28.83 22.57 -8.45
C TYR A 107 27.57 22.37 -9.32
N LEU A 108 26.62 21.59 -8.83
CA LEU A 108 25.24 21.60 -9.32
C LEU A 108 24.54 22.77 -8.61
N GLU A 109 24.32 23.88 -9.29
CA GLU A 109 23.48 24.96 -8.75
C GLU A 109 22.03 24.46 -8.62
N ASP A 110 21.54 24.47 -7.39
CA ASP A 110 20.15 24.22 -7.00
C ASP A 110 19.29 25.40 -7.45
N ASN A 111 18.87 25.38 -8.72
CA ASN A 111 17.86 26.31 -9.21
C ASN A 111 16.49 25.85 -8.69
N GLY A 112 16.19 26.27 -7.46
CA GLY A 112 14.87 26.15 -6.84
C GLY A 112 13.76 26.81 -7.67
N PRO A 113 12.50 26.35 -7.51
CA PRO A 113 11.39 26.81 -8.34
C PRO A 113 10.93 28.21 -7.90
N HIS A 114 11.04 29.17 -8.82
CA HIS A 114 10.11 30.30 -8.92
C HIS A 114 9.06 29.98 -9.98
#